data_AF-A0AAW6JVD5-F1
#
_entry.id   AF-A0AAW6JVD5-F1
#
_cell.length_a   1.000
_cell.length_b   1.000
_cell.length_c   1.000
_cell.angle_alpha   90.00
_cell.angle_beta   90.00
_cell.angle_gamma   90.00
#
_symmetry.space_group_name_H-M   'P 1'
#
loop_
_entity.id
_entity.type
_entity.pdbx_description
1 polymer ?
#
loop_
_entity_poly.entity_id
_entity_poly.type
_entity_poly.pdbx_seq_one_letter_code
_entity_poly.pdbx_strand_id
1 'polypeptide(L)'
;NDNGLMAQVFLSNGNGTFSQQADLSNPGIFNGNNTNLMVGDFNGKGTDDFLRQEKGSWANDNSLMAQVFLNDNNSNDILTGGLGQDTLTGGAGRDRFDYRNLGDSVFNSFDIITDFKTTDFDKFRVSTARSVFNNVETVATLDTAGITAKLTNTTFTANSAAQFSFGSRTFVGINDATAGFDPTKDAIIEVTGLAGTLGLSNFTTDLV
;
A
#
# COMPACT_ATOMS: atom_id res chain seq x y z
N ASN A 1 21.94 17.19 -36.84
CA ASN A 1 22.29 16.31 -35.72
C ASN A 1 22.66 17.18 -34.56
N ASP A 2 21.71 17.39 -33.66
CA ASP A 2 22.03 17.99 -32.37
C ASP A 2 22.44 16.85 -31.45
N ASN A 3 23.74 16.75 -31.16
CA ASN A 3 24.33 15.73 -30.29
C ASN A 3 24.47 16.24 -28.84
N GLY A 4 23.94 17.44 -28.53
CA GLY A 4 23.99 18.04 -27.21
C GLY A 4 22.61 18.16 -26.60
N LEU A 5 22.40 17.56 -25.43
CA LEU A 5 21.26 17.80 -24.52
C LEU A 5 19.86 17.66 -25.16
N MET A 6 19.53 16.42 -25.56
CA MET A 6 18.22 16.12 -26.16
C MET A 6 17.07 16.12 -25.13
N ALA A 7 17.32 15.65 -23.90
CA ALA A 7 16.34 15.63 -22.82
C ALA A 7 17.02 15.50 -21.45
N GLN A 8 16.47 16.18 -20.44
CA GLN A 8 16.90 16.08 -19.05
C GLN A 8 15.68 15.95 -18.14
N VAL A 9 15.79 15.17 -17.07
CA VAL A 9 14.74 15.04 -16.05
C VAL A 9 15.22 15.68 -14.76
N PHE A 10 14.43 16.60 -14.24
CA PHE A 10 14.63 17.26 -12.96
C PHE A 10 13.46 16.93 -12.04
N LEU A 11 13.72 16.45 -10.83
CA LEU A 11 12.69 16.29 -9.80
C LEU A 11 12.78 17.41 -8.77
N SER A 12 11.62 17.89 -8.32
CA SER A 12 11.50 18.91 -7.29
C SER A 12 11.99 18.37 -5.94
N ASN A 13 12.78 19.16 -5.23
CA ASN A 13 13.24 18.87 -3.87
C ASN A 13 12.24 19.34 -2.79
N GLY A 14 11.08 19.89 -3.18
CA GLY A 14 10.06 20.40 -2.25
C GLY A 14 10.39 21.73 -1.55
N ASN A 15 11.59 22.29 -1.79
CA ASN A 15 12.04 23.58 -1.25
C ASN A 15 12.23 24.66 -2.34
N GLY A 16 11.60 24.47 -3.49
CA GLY A 16 11.73 25.35 -4.66
C GLY A 16 13.00 25.12 -5.50
N THR A 17 13.82 24.13 -5.18
CA THR A 17 14.96 23.69 -6.01
C THR A 17 14.67 22.35 -6.68
N PHE A 18 15.46 22.00 -7.69
CA PHE A 18 15.35 20.75 -8.42
C PHE A 18 16.69 20.02 -8.48
N SER A 19 16.64 18.69 -8.45
CA SER A 19 17.79 17.83 -8.68
C SER A 19 17.64 17.11 -10.01
N GLN A 20 18.68 17.12 -10.84
CA GLN A 20 18.69 16.32 -12.07
C GLN A 20 18.73 14.84 -11.70
N GLN A 21 17.72 14.09 -12.12
CA GLN A 21 17.65 12.65 -11.88
C GLN A 21 18.31 11.84 -12.98
N ALA A 22 18.22 12.31 -14.22
CA ALA A 22 18.80 11.61 -15.36
C ALA A 22 19.21 12.61 -16.45
N ASP A 23 20.35 12.30 -17.08
CA ASP A 23 20.72 12.84 -18.39
C ASP A 23 20.31 11.82 -19.46
N LEU A 24 19.39 12.20 -20.34
CA LEU A 24 18.89 11.38 -21.44
C LEU A 24 19.49 11.81 -22.78
N SER A 25 20.63 12.51 -22.75
CA SER A 25 21.38 12.94 -23.95
C SER A 25 21.79 11.79 -24.88
N ASN A 26 21.91 10.56 -24.35
CA ASN A 26 22.00 9.33 -25.14
C ASN A 26 20.85 8.39 -24.75
N PRO A 27 19.67 8.48 -25.40
CA PRO A 27 18.48 7.78 -24.98
C PRO A 27 18.53 6.26 -25.22
N GLY A 28 19.62 5.73 -25.78
CA GLY A 28 19.83 4.30 -25.99
C GLY A 28 18.64 3.66 -26.70
N ILE A 29 18.06 2.62 -26.10
CA ILE A 29 16.92 1.86 -26.64
C ILE A 29 15.63 2.68 -26.80
N PHE A 30 15.55 3.88 -26.21
CA PHE A 30 14.40 4.80 -26.29
C PHE A 30 14.62 5.96 -27.27
N ASN A 31 15.55 5.82 -28.22
CA ASN A 31 15.83 6.86 -29.21
C ASN A 31 14.60 7.15 -30.09
N GLY A 32 13.92 8.27 -29.83
CA GLY A 32 12.71 8.70 -30.54
C GLY A 32 12.85 8.84 -32.06
N ASN A 33 14.07 8.93 -32.61
CA ASN A 33 14.26 8.88 -34.06
C ASN A 33 13.93 7.49 -34.63
N ASN A 34 14.20 6.42 -33.88
CA ASN A 34 14.05 5.03 -34.32
C ASN A 34 13.04 4.24 -33.48
N THR A 35 12.30 4.88 -32.57
CA THR A 35 11.29 4.20 -31.77
C THR A 35 9.98 4.97 -31.69
N ASN A 36 8.86 4.26 -31.72
CA ASN A 36 7.60 4.71 -31.15
C ASN A 36 7.64 4.40 -29.65
N LEU A 37 7.16 5.33 -28.84
CA LEU A 37 6.89 5.12 -27.42
C LEU A 37 5.38 5.29 -27.22
N MET A 38 4.76 4.27 -26.64
CA MET A 38 3.34 4.26 -26.30
C MET A 38 3.23 4.11 -24.79
N VAL A 39 2.39 4.91 -24.17
CA VAL A 39 2.07 4.83 -22.74
C VAL A 39 0.68 4.24 -22.61
N GLY A 40 0.52 3.31 -21.69
CA GLY A 40 -0.77 2.72 -21.38
C GLY A 40 -0.62 1.61 -20.36
N ASP A 41 -1.72 1.21 -19.76
CA ASP A 41 -1.77 0.07 -18.84
C ASP A 41 -1.81 -1.24 -19.63
N PHE A 42 -0.64 -1.80 -19.93
CA PHE A 42 -0.50 -3.01 -20.73
C PHE A 42 -0.64 -4.28 -19.88
N ASN A 43 -0.69 -4.17 -18.54
CA ASN A 43 -0.89 -5.28 -17.61
C ASN A 43 -2.23 -5.27 -16.83
N GLY A 44 -3.04 -4.21 -16.96
CA GLY A 44 -4.38 -4.09 -16.38
C GLY A 44 -4.42 -3.68 -14.90
N LYS A 45 -3.35 -3.09 -14.36
CA LYS A 45 -3.22 -2.73 -12.92
C LYS A 45 -3.55 -1.26 -12.62
N GLY A 46 -3.95 -0.48 -13.62
CA GLY A 46 -4.32 0.93 -13.46
C GLY A 46 -3.15 1.90 -13.37
N THR A 47 -1.91 1.44 -13.56
CA THR A 47 -0.74 2.31 -13.71
C THR A 47 -0.16 2.24 -15.11
N ASP A 48 0.38 3.36 -15.56
CA ASP A 48 1.00 3.47 -16.88
C ASP A 48 2.25 2.60 -16.99
N ASP A 49 2.27 1.76 -18.03
CA ASP A 49 3.44 1.04 -18.54
C ASP A 49 3.98 1.74 -19.80
N PHE A 50 5.12 1.26 -20.32
CA PHE A 50 5.69 1.76 -21.58
C PHE A 50 5.83 0.64 -22.61
N LEU A 51 5.28 0.82 -23.81
CA LEU A 51 5.59 0.01 -24.98
C LEU A 51 6.54 0.79 -25.88
N ARG A 52 7.71 0.21 -26.15
CA ARG A 52 8.66 0.67 -27.15
C ARG A 52 8.54 -0.19 -28.38
N GLN A 53 8.39 0.41 -29.55
CA GLN A 53 8.37 -0.29 -30.84
C GLN A 53 9.39 0.34 -31.78
N GLU A 54 10.15 -0.47 -32.52
CA GLU A 54 11.09 0.03 -33.51
C GLU A 54 10.40 0.67 -34.71
N LYS A 55 11.04 1.72 -35.24
CA LYS A 55 10.71 2.35 -36.51
C LYS A 55 11.98 2.80 -37.23
N GLY A 56 11.83 3.20 -38.49
CA GLY A 56 12.95 3.73 -39.27
C GLY A 56 14.05 2.70 -39.45
N SER A 57 15.30 3.11 -39.21
CA SER A 57 16.48 2.26 -39.49
C SER A 57 16.66 1.09 -38.52
N TRP A 58 15.95 1.04 -37.39
CA TRP A 58 15.98 -0.10 -36.47
C TRP A 58 14.95 -1.18 -36.82
N ALA A 59 13.84 -0.81 -37.45
CA ALA A 59 12.83 -1.77 -37.93
C ALA A 59 13.23 -2.46 -39.25
N ASN A 60 14.49 -2.88 -39.37
CA ASN A 60 15.04 -3.55 -40.55
C ASN A 60 15.35 -5.04 -40.32
N ASP A 61 15.09 -5.54 -39.11
CA ASP A 61 15.20 -6.93 -38.75
C ASP A 61 14.00 -7.38 -37.88
N ASN A 62 14.06 -8.63 -37.39
CA ASN A 62 13.00 -9.21 -36.55
C ASN A 62 13.39 -9.30 -35.06
N SER A 63 14.46 -8.61 -34.65
CA SER A 63 15.01 -8.67 -33.30
C SER A 63 14.48 -7.49 -32.49
N LEU A 64 13.87 -7.75 -31.33
CA LEU A 64 13.45 -6.70 -30.39
C LEU A 64 12.50 -5.62 -30.98
N MET A 65 11.73 -5.96 -32.03
CA MET A 65 10.82 -5.04 -32.72
C MET A 65 9.84 -4.32 -31.78
N ALA A 66 9.45 -4.97 -30.68
CA ALA A 66 8.62 -4.39 -29.64
C ALA A 66 9.02 -4.92 -28.26
N GLN A 67 8.98 -4.06 -27.25
CA GLN A 67 9.23 -4.38 -25.85
C GLN A 67 8.25 -3.61 -24.96
N VAL A 68 7.61 -4.32 -24.04
CA VAL A 68 6.79 -3.69 -22.99
C VAL A 68 7.61 -3.64 -21.71
N PHE A 69 7.74 -2.45 -21.13
CA PHE A 69 8.33 -2.18 -19.83
C PHE A 69 7.17 -1.97 -18.87
N LEU A 70 6.97 -2.93 -17.98
CA LEU A 70 5.89 -2.90 -17.01
C LEU A 70 6.31 -2.08 -15.79
N ASN A 71 5.44 -1.18 -15.37
CA ASN A 71 5.46 -0.66 -14.02
C ASN A 71 4.80 -1.69 -13.10
N ASP A 72 5.62 -2.49 -12.43
CA ASP A 72 5.11 -3.56 -11.58
C ASP A 72 4.62 -3.07 -10.22
N ASN A 73 4.84 -1.79 -9.86
CA ASN A 73 4.59 -1.24 -8.52
C ASN A 73 5.07 -2.15 -7.37
N ASN A 74 6.09 -3.00 -7.59
CA ASN A 74 6.63 -3.95 -6.60
C ASN A 74 7.44 -3.27 -5.48
N SER A 75 7.14 -2.01 -5.19
CA SER A 75 7.82 -1.27 -4.13
C SER A 75 7.31 -1.77 -2.79
N ASN A 76 8.19 -1.87 -1.79
CA ASN A 76 7.73 -2.11 -0.43
C ASN A 76 7.32 -0.76 0.15
N ASP A 77 6.03 -0.49 0.19
CA ASP A 77 5.52 0.83 0.54
C ASP A 77 5.26 0.96 2.05
N ILE A 78 5.42 2.18 2.57
CA ILE A 78 4.93 2.57 3.90
C ILE A 78 3.78 3.54 3.66
N LEU A 79 2.57 3.10 4.00
CA LEU A 79 1.34 3.85 3.77
C LEU A 79 0.86 4.44 5.09
N THR A 80 0.54 5.74 5.09
CA THR A 80 -0.05 6.44 6.24
C THR A 80 -1.27 7.21 5.75
N GLY A 81 -2.46 6.89 6.26
CA GLY A 81 -3.69 7.64 5.96
C GLY A 81 -3.69 9.01 6.63
N GLY A 82 -3.36 9.01 7.93
CA GLY A 82 -3.40 10.22 8.75
C GLY A 82 -4.78 10.37 9.41
N LEU A 83 -5.18 11.60 9.72
CA LEU A 83 -6.50 11.83 10.33
C LEU A 83 -7.59 11.81 9.24
N GLY A 84 -8.64 11.04 9.46
CA GLY A 84 -9.79 11.02 8.57
C GLY A 84 -10.27 9.60 8.37
N GLN A 85 -11.13 9.40 7.37
CA GLN A 85 -11.39 8.07 6.84
C GLN A 85 -10.65 7.96 5.51
N ASP A 86 -9.62 7.14 5.47
CA ASP A 86 -8.78 6.96 4.31
C ASP A 86 -9.02 5.62 3.61
N THR A 87 -8.65 5.56 2.33
CA THR A 87 -8.63 4.32 1.55
C THR A 87 -7.19 4.08 1.09
N LEU A 88 -6.60 2.99 1.56
CA LEU A 88 -5.20 2.64 1.35
C LEU A 88 -5.09 1.40 0.47
N THR A 89 -4.26 1.50 -0.57
CA THR A 89 -3.96 0.42 -1.52
C THR A 89 -2.44 0.29 -1.61
N GLY A 90 -1.90 -0.85 -1.16
CA GLY A 90 -0.45 -1.10 -1.17
C GLY A 90 0.08 -1.53 -2.52
N GLY A 91 -0.71 -2.31 -3.27
CA GLY A 91 -0.34 -2.84 -4.57
C GLY A 91 0.38 -4.18 -4.46
N ALA A 92 1.61 -4.22 -4.96
CA ALA A 92 2.46 -5.40 -4.94
C ALA A 92 3.73 -5.07 -4.17
N GLY A 93 4.31 -6.04 -3.47
CA GLY A 93 5.43 -5.76 -2.58
C GLY A 93 5.10 -6.12 -1.15
N ARG A 94 5.98 -5.78 -0.23
CA ARG A 94 5.82 -6.06 1.21
C ARG A 94 5.40 -4.79 1.92
N ASP A 95 4.10 -4.50 1.94
CA ASP A 95 3.60 -3.18 2.32
C ASP A 95 3.34 -3.05 3.82
N ARG A 96 3.57 -1.84 4.34
CA ARG A 96 3.52 -1.46 5.77
C ARG A 96 2.47 -0.39 5.94
N PHE A 97 1.31 -0.78 6.43
CA PHE A 97 0.23 0.16 6.76
C PHE A 97 0.48 0.71 8.18
N ASP A 98 0.78 2.01 8.26
CA ASP A 98 1.29 2.66 9.45
C ASP A 98 0.17 3.14 10.38
N TYR A 99 -0.01 2.41 11.47
CA TYR A 99 -0.91 2.72 12.57
C TYR A 99 -0.11 2.87 13.88
N ARG A 100 1.08 3.47 13.82
CA ARG A 100 1.82 3.84 15.04
C ARG A 100 1.05 4.87 15.86
N ASN A 101 0.26 5.71 15.20
CA ASN A 101 -0.75 6.55 15.82
C ASN A 101 -2.13 5.89 15.62
N LEU A 102 -2.68 5.28 16.66
CA LEU A 102 -3.98 4.60 16.57
C LEU A 102 -5.14 5.57 16.34
N GLY A 103 -4.97 6.84 16.75
CA GLY A 103 -5.96 7.90 16.57
C GLY A 103 -6.24 8.27 15.11
N ASP A 104 -5.40 7.82 14.18
CA ASP A 104 -5.56 8.04 12.74
C ASP A 104 -6.77 7.27 12.20
N SER A 105 -7.13 6.12 12.79
CA SER A 105 -8.19 5.23 12.28
C SER A 105 -9.14 4.75 13.38
N VAL A 106 -9.75 5.69 14.10
CA VAL A 106 -10.74 5.42 15.16
C VAL A 106 -12.09 4.97 14.58
N PHE A 107 -12.97 4.39 15.41
CA PHE A 107 -14.19 3.72 14.90
C PHE A 107 -15.16 4.61 14.10
N ASN A 108 -15.24 5.91 14.38
CA ASN A 108 -16.13 6.80 13.61
C ASN A 108 -15.52 7.27 12.28
N SER A 109 -14.24 7.01 12.06
CA SER A 109 -13.49 7.36 10.85
C SER A 109 -12.44 6.28 10.56
N PHE A 110 -12.84 5.01 10.56
CA PHE A 110 -11.88 3.94 10.30
C PHE A 110 -11.45 3.96 8.83
N ASP A 111 -10.20 3.60 8.63
CA ASP A 111 -9.59 3.42 7.32
C ASP A 111 -10.02 2.11 6.68
N ILE A 112 -9.91 2.07 5.36
CA ILE A 112 -10.16 0.90 4.52
C ILE A 112 -8.86 0.54 3.80
N ILE A 113 -8.35 -0.67 4.03
CA ILE A 113 -7.28 -1.25 3.22
C ILE A 113 -7.91 -2.14 2.16
N THR A 114 -7.56 -1.91 0.89
CA THR A 114 -8.24 -2.56 -0.24
C THR A 114 -7.65 -3.91 -0.64
N ASP A 115 -6.37 -4.16 -0.31
CA ASP A 115 -5.60 -5.23 -0.94
C ASP A 115 -4.53 -5.87 -0.04
N PHE A 116 -4.70 -5.81 1.28
CA PHE A 116 -3.77 -6.43 2.23
C PHE A 116 -3.60 -7.94 1.97
N LYS A 117 -2.36 -8.37 1.69
CA LYS A 117 -2.02 -9.76 1.39
C LYS A 117 -0.97 -10.30 2.34
N THR A 118 -1.37 -11.29 3.13
CA THR A 118 -0.44 -12.04 3.98
C THR A 118 0.61 -12.82 3.17
N THR A 119 0.28 -13.22 1.94
CA THR A 119 1.19 -13.91 1.01
C THR A 119 2.32 -13.02 0.51
N ASP A 120 2.04 -11.73 0.39
CA ASP A 120 3.02 -10.73 -0.06
C ASP A 120 3.76 -10.14 1.15
N PHE A 121 3.53 -10.69 2.35
CA PHE A 121 4.11 -10.30 3.62
C PHE A 121 3.71 -8.90 4.08
N ASP A 122 2.53 -8.40 3.72
CA ASP A 122 2.00 -7.15 4.24
C ASP A 122 1.84 -7.17 5.76
N LYS A 123 2.03 -6.00 6.37
CA LYS A 123 1.99 -5.85 7.82
C LYS A 123 1.37 -4.54 8.25
N PHE A 124 0.68 -4.59 9.38
CA PHE A 124 0.33 -3.43 10.17
C PHE A 124 1.55 -3.00 10.97
N ARG A 125 1.97 -1.76 10.78
CA ARG A 125 3.06 -1.17 11.52
C ARG A 125 2.52 -0.45 12.75
N VAL A 126 3.04 -0.79 13.92
CA VAL A 126 2.54 -0.33 15.22
C VAL A 126 3.68 0.19 16.09
N SER A 127 3.37 1.04 17.06
CA SER A 127 4.38 1.64 17.94
C SER A 127 4.90 0.68 19.00
N THR A 128 4.08 -0.29 19.39
CA THR A 128 4.39 -1.32 20.39
C THR A 128 4.04 -2.70 19.85
N ALA A 129 4.94 -3.67 20.00
CA ALA A 129 4.72 -5.04 19.54
C ALA A 129 3.44 -5.64 20.14
N ARG A 130 2.67 -6.36 19.31
CA ARG A 130 1.43 -7.00 19.76
C ARG A 130 1.75 -8.25 20.59
N SER A 131 1.16 -8.36 21.76
CA SER A 131 1.39 -9.48 22.68
C SER A 131 0.41 -10.64 22.47
N VAL A 132 -0.79 -10.33 22.00
CA VAL A 132 -1.88 -11.28 21.75
C VAL A 132 -2.61 -10.86 20.48
N PHE A 133 -3.03 -11.87 19.70
CA PHE A 133 -3.95 -11.69 18.59
C PHE A 133 -5.15 -12.63 18.78
N ASN A 134 -6.37 -12.09 18.79
CA ASN A 134 -7.59 -12.89 18.91
C ASN A 134 -8.47 -12.76 17.66
N ASN A 135 -8.95 -13.87 17.13
CA ASN A 135 -10.11 -13.86 16.25
C ASN A 135 -11.37 -13.94 17.11
N VAL A 136 -12.18 -12.87 17.14
CA VAL A 136 -13.39 -12.78 17.98
C VAL A 136 -14.69 -13.02 17.20
N GLU A 137 -14.55 -13.49 15.96
CA GLU A 137 -15.64 -13.86 15.05
C GLU A 137 -16.56 -12.66 14.72
N THR A 138 -17.84 -12.91 14.45
CA THR A 138 -18.79 -11.88 14.00
C THR A 138 -19.33 -11.01 15.14
N VAL A 139 -19.32 -9.69 14.96
CA VAL A 139 -20.08 -8.74 15.80
C VAL A 139 -21.55 -8.71 15.37
N ALA A 140 -22.47 -8.58 16.32
CA ALA A 140 -23.92 -8.58 16.03
C ALA A 140 -24.37 -7.28 15.33
N THR A 141 -23.75 -6.16 15.69
CA THR A 141 -23.98 -4.82 15.15
C THR A 141 -22.64 -4.14 14.92
N LEU A 142 -22.55 -3.32 13.87
CA LEU A 142 -21.38 -2.46 13.62
C LEU A 142 -21.59 -1.11 14.29
N ASP A 143 -21.60 -1.12 15.61
CA ASP A 143 -21.66 0.03 16.49
C ASP A 143 -20.76 -0.21 17.72
N THR A 144 -20.60 0.81 18.57
CA THR A 144 -19.77 0.70 19.77
C THR A 144 -20.20 -0.46 20.67
N ALA A 145 -21.51 -0.73 20.79
CA ALA A 145 -22.02 -1.79 21.65
C ALA A 145 -21.67 -3.19 21.12
N GLY A 146 -21.88 -3.42 19.82
CA GLY A 146 -21.60 -4.70 19.16
C GLY A 146 -20.10 -5.03 19.16
N ILE A 147 -19.24 -4.03 18.94
CA ILE A 147 -17.79 -4.20 19.00
C ILE A 147 -17.32 -4.44 20.44
N THR A 148 -17.78 -3.64 21.41
CA THR A 148 -17.41 -3.81 22.84
C THR A 148 -17.80 -5.19 23.37
N ALA A 149 -18.93 -5.75 22.91
CA ALA A 149 -19.37 -7.09 23.31
C ALA A 149 -18.38 -8.20 22.87
N LYS A 150 -17.52 -7.94 21.88
CA LYS A 150 -16.50 -8.87 21.38
C LYS A 150 -15.07 -8.49 21.78
N LEU A 151 -14.74 -7.20 21.77
CA LEU A 151 -13.45 -6.63 22.15
C LEU A 151 -13.47 -6.19 23.62
N THR A 152 -13.51 -7.19 24.50
CA THR A 152 -13.59 -7.03 25.96
C THR A 152 -12.20 -6.92 26.58
N ASN A 153 -12.12 -6.63 27.88
CA ASN A 153 -10.85 -6.57 28.62
C ASN A 153 -10.06 -7.90 28.61
N THR A 154 -10.68 -9.02 28.24
CA THR A 154 -10.01 -10.34 28.16
C THR A 154 -9.62 -10.72 26.74
N THR A 155 -10.39 -10.30 25.74
CA THR A 155 -10.18 -10.61 24.32
C THR A 155 -9.45 -9.50 23.56
N PHE A 156 -9.38 -8.30 24.13
CA PHE A 156 -8.70 -7.13 23.59
C PHE A 156 -7.88 -6.48 24.73
N THR A 157 -6.88 -7.21 25.21
CA THR A 157 -5.99 -6.79 26.30
C THR A 157 -5.06 -5.66 25.88
N ALA A 158 -4.46 -4.95 26.83
CA ALA A 158 -3.48 -3.89 26.55
C ALA A 158 -2.40 -4.34 25.54
N ASN A 159 -2.19 -3.53 24.50
CA ASN A 159 -1.28 -3.77 23.40
C ASN A 159 -1.54 -5.06 22.60
N SER A 160 -2.79 -5.54 22.56
CA SER A 160 -3.20 -6.64 21.69
C SER A 160 -3.75 -6.14 20.35
N ALA A 161 -4.10 -7.07 19.48
CA ALA A 161 -4.91 -6.83 18.30
C ALA A 161 -5.95 -7.94 18.17
N ALA A 162 -6.98 -7.69 17.37
CA ALA A 162 -8.01 -8.67 17.11
C ALA A 162 -8.56 -8.55 15.69
N GLN A 163 -9.15 -9.63 15.19
CA GLN A 163 -9.94 -9.64 13.97
C GLN A 163 -11.39 -10.00 14.29
N PHE A 164 -12.32 -9.34 13.60
CA PHE A 164 -13.75 -9.62 13.67
C PHE A 164 -14.42 -9.38 12.31
N SER A 165 -15.67 -9.80 12.17
CA SER A 165 -16.45 -9.58 10.95
C SER A 165 -17.82 -8.96 11.22
N PHE A 166 -18.37 -8.27 10.23
CA PHE A 166 -19.77 -7.84 10.20
C PHE A 166 -20.30 -8.01 8.78
N GLY A 167 -21.29 -8.90 8.60
CA GLY A 167 -21.71 -9.32 7.27
C GLY A 167 -20.55 -9.94 6.49
N SER A 168 -20.25 -9.42 5.29
CA SER A 168 -19.12 -9.84 4.46
C SER A 168 -17.83 -9.04 4.72
N ARG A 169 -17.86 -8.06 5.64
CA ARG A 169 -16.74 -7.15 5.91
C ARG A 169 -15.88 -7.71 7.03
N THR A 170 -14.57 -7.55 6.90
CA THR A 170 -13.58 -8.01 7.89
C THR A 170 -12.83 -6.81 8.43
N PHE A 171 -12.62 -6.80 9.75
CA PHE A 171 -12.00 -5.70 10.46
C PHE A 171 -10.85 -6.19 11.32
N VAL A 172 -9.86 -5.31 11.47
CA VAL A 172 -8.75 -5.45 12.41
C VAL A 172 -8.87 -4.36 13.46
N GLY A 173 -8.93 -4.74 14.73
CA GLY A 173 -8.79 -3.84 15.86
C GLY A 173 -7.35 -3.85 16.38
N ILE A 174 -6.78 -2.68 16.67
CA ILE A 174 -5.46 -2.53 17.29
C ILE A 174 -5.62 -1.73 18.58
N ASN A 175 -5.31 -2.37 19.70
CA ASN A 175 -5.58 -1.83 21.02
C ASN A 175 -4.45 -0.92 21.53
N ASP A 176 -4.78 0.13 22.28
CA ASP A 176 -3.80 0.93 23.00
C ASP A 176 -3.27 0.20 24.26
N ALA A 177 -2.66 0.94 25.20
CA ALA A 177 -2.12 0.38 26.43
C ALA A 177 -3.20 0.04 27.51
N THR A 178 -4.47 0.26 27.20
CA THR A 178 -5.64 0.05 28.07
C THR A 178 -6.43 -1.14 27.55
N ALA A 179 -6.82 -2.09 28.41
CA ALA A 179 -7.62 -3.23 27.96
C ALA A 179 -9.08 -2.84 27.69
N GLY A 180 -9.68 -3.48 26.68
CA GLY A 180 -11.05 -3.25 26.24
C GLY A 180 -11.15 -2.15 25.20
N PHE A 181 -12.15 -2.24 24.32
CA PHE A 181 -12.32 -1.30 23.22
C PHE A 181 -12.72 0.12 23.67
N ASP A 182 -11.90 1.11 23.30
CA ASP A 182 -12.18 2.55 23.36
C ASP A 182 -12.34 3.09 21.92
N PRO A 183 -13.55 3.52 21.52
CA PRO A 183 -13.84 3.95 20.15
C PRO A 183 -13.10 5.23 19.72
N THR A 184 -12.39 5.90 20.64
CA THR A 184 -11.67 7.15 20.39
C THR A 184 -10.16 7.01 20.44
N LYS A 185 -9.63 5.84 20.81
CA LYS A 185 -8.19 5.61 20.99
C LYS A 185 -7.69 4.36 20.31
N ASP A 186 -8.53 3.35 20.17
CA ASP A 186 -8.17 2.13 19.47
C ASP A 186 -8.44 2.28 17.98
N ALA A 187 -7.53 1.73 17.18
CA ALA A 187 -7.71 1.74 15.75
C ALA A 187 -8.65 0.60 15.36
N ILE A 188 -9.61 0.90 14.49
CA ILE A 188 -10.40 -0.06 13.72
C ILE A 188 -9.99 0.14 12.27
N ILE A 189 -9.72 -0.93 11.54
CA ILE A 189 -9.37 -0.89 10.12
C ILE A 189 -10.24 -1.91 9.40
N GLU A 190 -10.94 -1.51 8.35
CA GLU A 190 -11.55 -2.47 7.43
C GLU A 190 -10.49 -3.01 6.47
N VAL A 191 -10.49 -4.33 6.25
CA VAL A 191 -9.61 -4.97 5.28
C VAL A 191 -10.46 -5.71 4.25
N THR A 192 -10.52 -5.13 3.05
CA THR A 192 -11.34 -5.65 1.95
C THR A 192 -10.77 -6.97 1.46
N GLY A 193 -11.64 -7.98 1.33
CA GLY A 193 -11.25 -9.27 0.75
C GLY A 193 -10.26 -10.08 1.59
N LEU A 194 -10.03 -9.71 2.86
CA LEU A 194 -9.09 -10.40 3.73
C LEU A 194 -9.43 -11.89 3.83
N ALA A 195 -8.52 -12.74 3.33
CA ALA A 195 -8.66 -14.18 3.36
C ALA A 195 -7.97 -14.78 4.60
N GLY A 196 -8.71 -15.62 5.33
CA GLY A 196 -8.19 -16.34 6.50
C GLY A 196 -8.09 -15.49 7.78
N THR A 197 -7.30 -15.99 8.72
CA THR A 197 -7.11 -15.37 10.04
C THR A 197 -5.70 -14.79 10.13
N LEU A 198 -5.59 -13.54 10.55
CA LEU A 198 -4.30 -12.90 10.82
C LEU A 198 -3.68 -13.43 12.12
N GLY A 199 -2.43 -13.05 12.38
CA GLY A 199 -1.76 -13.33 13.63
C GLY A 199 -0.70 -12.29 13.96
N LEU A 200 0.07 -12.56 15.03
CA LEU A 200 1.12 -11.66 15.51
C LEU A 200 2.19 -11.36 14.43
N SER A 201 2.43 -12.28 13.49
CA SER A 201 3.38 -12.10 12.39
C SER A 201 2.98 -11.02 11.39
N ASN A 202 1.71 -10.61 11.38
CA ASN A 202 1.19 -9.54 10.52
C ASN A 202 1.38 -8.15 11.13
N PHE A 203 2.07 -8.05 12.27
CA PHE A 203 2.40 -6.79 12.91
C PHE A 203 3.91 -6.59 12.93
N THR A 204 4.36 -5.34 12.89
CA THR A 204 5.77 -4.99 13.04
C THR A 204 5.94 -3.66 13.76
N THR A 205 7.06 -3.50 14.47
CA THR A 205 7.54 -2.21 14.98
C THR A 205 8.63 -1.61 14.10
N ASP A 206 9.13 -2.37 13.13
CA ASP A 206 10.29 -2.00 12.32
C ASP A 206 9.96 -0.86 11.36
N LEU A 207 10.99 -0.11 11.00
CA LEU A 207 10.96 0.97 10.01
C LEU A 207 11.17 0.48 8.57
N VAL A 208 11.63 -0.77 8.39
CA VAL A 208 12.10 -1.36 7.12
C VAL A 208 12.01 -2.88 7.16
#